data_AF-A0A524CUG4-F1
#
_entry.id   AF-A0A524CUG4-F1
#
_cell.length_a   1.000
_cell.length_b   1.000
_cell.length_c   1.000
_cell.angle_alpha   90.00
_cell.angle_beta   90.00
_cell.angle_gamma   90.00
#
_symmetry.space_group_name_H-M   'P 1'
#
loop_
_entity.id
_entity.type
_entity.pdbx_description
1 polymer ?
#
loop_
_entity_poly.entity_id
_entity_poly.type
_entity_poly.pdbx_seq_one_letter_code
_entity_poly.pdbx_strand_id
1 'polypeptide(L)'
;MTNYVTRVKVWFYSEGASPSVVMTKLMDLGFRPIRGAYDFIYEHSDEDTNETDLGSAILEIGNALHATLSGFRVLYTLDTHEASEIPDIIPIEDIDKELEITRRELEEAQKEEE
;
A
#
# COMPACT_ATOMS: atom_id res chain seq x y z
N MET A 1 6.70 -8.52 18.91
CA MET A 1 5.36 -7.93 18.73
C MET A 1 4.96 -8.24 17.31
N THR A 2 3.74 -8.77 17.14
CA THR A 2 3.25 -9.19 15.83
C THR A 2 2.61 -8.00 15.17
N ASN A 3 3.24 -7.48 14.11
CA ASN A 3 2.64 -6.43 13.31
C ASN A 3 1.75 -7.09 12.27
N TYR A 4 0.52 -6.62 12.12
CA TYR A 4 -0.40 -7.12 11.09
C TYR A 4 -0.52 -6.12 9.96
N VAL A 5 -0.68 -6.65 8.76
CA VAL A 5 -0.72 -5.87 7.54
C VAL A 5 -1.88 -6.37 6.68
N THR A 6 -2.76 -5.45 6.28
CA THR A 6 -3.82 -5.74 5.32
C THR A 6 -3.39 -5.30 3.92
N ARG A 7 -3.36 -6.25 3.00
CA ARG A 7 -3.07 -6.03 1.59
C ARG A 7 -4.36 -5.96 0.79
N VAL A 8 -4.39 -5.08 -0.20
CA VAL A 8 -5.51 -4.93 -1.13
C VAL A 8 -5.02 -5.08 -2.55
N LYS A 9 -5.74 -5.90 -3.30
CA LYS A 9 -5.66 -5.98 -4.76
C LYS A 9 -6.95 -5.45 -5.35
N VAL A 10 -6.84 -4.56 -6.33
CA VAL A 10 -7.98 -3.89 -6.97
C VAL A 10 -8.03 -4.22 -8.46
N TRP A 11 -9.21 -4.61 -8.92
CA TRP A 11 -9.52 -4.87 -10.31
C TRP A 11 -10.45 -3.78 -10.84
N PHE A 12 -9.98 -3.10 -11.88
CA PHE A 12 -10.69 -2.00 -12.51
C PHE A 12 -11.53 -2.48 -13.69
N TYR A 13 -12.75 -1.97 -13.78
CA TYR A 13 -13.58 -2.11 -14.98
C TYR A 13 -13.36 -0.90 -15.88
N SER A 14 -13.30 -1.11 -17.19
CA SER A 14 -13.08 -0.03 -18.18
C SER A 14 -14.18 1.04 -18.17
N GLU A 15 -15.39 0.68 -17.76
CA GLU A 15 -16.55 1.58 -17.62
C GLU A 15 -16.76 2.09 -16.18
N GLY A 16 -15.82 1.83 -15.28
CA GLY A 16 -15.83 2.28 -13.90
C GLY A 16 -15.22 3.67 -13.73
N ALA A 17 -14.95 4.03 -12.48
CA ALA A 17 -14.16 5.23 -12.19
C ALA A 17 -12.72 5.08 -12.70
N SER A 18 -12.08 6.22 -12.99
CA SER A 18 -10.69 6.20 -13.43
C SER A 18 -9.78 5.65 -12.33
N PRO A 19 -8.73 4.87 -12.67
CA PRO A 19 -7.82 4.29 -11.67
C PRO A 19 -7.22 5.35 -10.75
N SER A 20 -6.88 6.54 -11.27
CA SER A 20 -6.35 7.65 -10.48
C SER A 20 -7.28 8.09 -9.34
N VAL A 21 -8.59 8.19 -9.60
CA VAL A 21 -9.57 8.61 -8.58
C VAL A 21 -9.65 7.57 -7.46
N VAL A 22 -9.69 6.30 -7.83
CA VAL A 22 -9.73 5.19 -6.87
C VAL A 22 -8.43 5.13 -6.06
N MET A 23 -7.28 5.30 -6.72
CA MET A 23 -5.97 5.31 -6.06
C MET A 23 -5.89 6.43 -5.02
N THR A 24 -6.30 7.65 -5.38
CA THR A 24 -6.35 8.78 -4.44
C THR A 24 -7.24 8.49 -3.24
N LYS A 25 -8.42 7.89 -3.46
CA LYS A 25 -9.33 7.55 -2.36
C LYS A 25 -8.78 6.49 -1.41
N LEU A 26 -8.03 5.53 -1.94
CA LEU A 26 -7.35 4.53 -1.12
C LEU A 26 -6.22 5.17 -0.30
N MET A 27 -5.45 6.07 -0.91
CA MET A 27 -4.42 6.83 -0.19
C MET A 27 -5.01 7.74 0.90
N ASP A 28 -6.16 8.38 0.65
CA ASP A 28 -6.89 9.18 1.65
C ASP A 28 -7.33 8.33 2.86
N LEU A 29 -7.58 7.03 2.67
CA LEU A 29 -7.91 6.08 3.73
C LEU A 29 -6.67 5.58 4.52
N GLY A 30 -5.46 5.98 4.12
CA GLY A 30 -4.21 5.55 4.75
C GLY A 30 -3.58 4.32 4.10
N PHE A 31 -4.10 3.83 2.98
CA PHE A 31 -3.41 2.79 2.21
C PHE A 31 -2.19 3.37 1.51
N ARG A 32 -1.06 2.67 1.57
CA ARG A 32 0.12 3.01 0.79
C ARG A 32 0.21 2.11 -0.45
N PRO A 33 0.61 2.63 -1.61
CA PRO A 33 0.81 1.82 -2.79
C PRO A 33 2.11 1.02 -2.66
N ILE A 34 2.08 -0.25 -3.05
CA ILE A 34 3.23 -1.16 -3.00
C ILE A 34 3.53 -1.75 -4.38
N ARG A 35 4.76 -2.22 -4.55
CA ARG A 35 5.11 -3.07 -5.69
C ARG A 35 4.94 -4.54 -5.30
N GLY A 36 4.39 -5.35 -6.21
CA GLY A 36 4.32 -6.79 -6.03
C GLY A 36 3.00 -7.39 -6.51
N ALA A 37 2.60 -8.48 -5.86
CA ALA A 37 1.35 -9.18 -6.18
C ALA A 37 0.10 -8.42 -5.74
N TYR A 38 0.21 -7.40 -4.88
CA TYR A 38 -0.89 -6.56 -4.40
C TYR A 38 -0.60 -5.10 -4.75
N ASP A 39 -1.65 -4.30 -4.79
CA ASP A 39 -1.56 -2.90 -5.22
C ASP A 39 -1.35 -1.96 -4.03
N PHE A 40 -1.93 -2.30 -2.87
CA PHE A 40 -1.87 -1.48 -1.67
C PHE A 40 -1.66 -2.28 -0.38
N ILE A 41 -1.14 -1.57 0.62
CA ILE A 41 -0.92 -2.02 1.98
C ILE A 41 -1.56 -1.05 2.97
N TYR A 42 -2.13 -1.59 4.04
CA TYR A 42 -2.51 -0.85 5.25
C TYR A 42 -1.83 -1.50 6.46
N GLU A 43 -1.08 -0.68 7.20
CA GLU A 43 -0.38 -1.10 8.40
C GLU A 43 -1.27 -0.85 9.62
N HIS A 44 -1.60 -1.91 10.37
CA HIS A 44 -2.31 -1.78 11.63
C HIS A 44 -1.33 -1.23 12.67
N SER A 45 -1.47 0.05 13.00
CA SER A 45 -0.46 0.84 13.72
C SER A 45 -0.61 0.80 15.25
N ASP A 46 -1.18 -0.26 15.82
CA ASP A 46 -1.35 -0.34 17.27
C ASP A 46 -0.37 -1.33 17.89
N GLU A 47 0.56 -0.79 18.68
CA GLU A 47 1.51 -1.49 19.55
C GLU A 47 0.83 -2.47 20.53
N ASP A 48 -0.50 -2.41 20.66
CA ASP A 48 -1.33 -3.18 21.58
C ASP A 48 -2.55 -3.88 20.91
N THR A 49 -2.50 -4.16 19.59
CA THR A 49 -3.60 -4.90 18.95
C THR A 49 -3.60 -6.36 19.39
N ASN A 50 -4.43 -6.69 20.38
CA ASN A 50 -4.71 -8.07 20.73
C ASN A 50 -5.45 -8.76 19.56
N GLU A 51 -5.38 -10.09 19.41
CA GLU A 51 -6.05 -10.82 18.29
C GLU A 51 -7.56 -10.48 18.19
N THR A 52 -8.18 -10.11 19.31
CA THR A 52 -9.58 -9.70 19.38
C THR A 52 -9.85 -8.34 18.73
N ASP A 53 -8.89 -7.41 18.81
CA ASP A 53 -9.01 -6.07 18.23
C ASP A 53 -8.69 -6.07 16.72
N LEU A 54 -7.84 -7.01 16.28
CA LEU A 54 -7.52 -7.19 14.87
C LEU A 54 -8.77 -7.51 14.03
N GLY A 55 -9.65 -8.39 14.54
CA GLY A 55 -10.91 -8.71 13.85
C GLY A 55 -11.80 -7.48 13.64
N SER A 56 -11.87 -6.60 14.64
CA SER A 56 -12.61 -5.34 14.57
C SER A 56 -11.95 -4.37 13.59
N ALA A 57 -10.62 -4.22 13.63
CA ALA A 57 -9.87 -3.36 12.72
C ALA A 57 -10.04 -3.79 11.24
N ILE A 58 -9.98 -5.09 10.96
CA ILE A 58 -10.23 -5.62 9.60
C ILE A 58 -11.65 -5.29 9.14
N LEU A 59 -12.65 -5.43 10.01
CA LEU A 59 -14.04 -5.10 9.68
C LEU A 59 -14.25 -3.61 9.44
N GLU A 60 -13.65 -2.75 10.27
CA GLU A 60 -13.74 -1.30 10.11
C GLU A 60 -13.11 -0.83 8.80
N ILE A 61 -11.91 -1.31 8.47
CA ILE A 61 -11.24 -1.03 7.20
C ILE A 61 -12.05 -1.58 6.04
N GLY A 62 -12.58 -2.81 6.15
CA GLY A 62 -13.43 -3.41 5.12
C GLY A 62 -14.69 -2.58 4.84
N ASN A 63 -15.34 -2.07 5.89
CA ASN A 63 -16.50 -1.19 5.77
C ASN A 63 -16.13 0.18 5.19
N ALA A 64 -15.03 0.78 5.62
CA ALA A 64 -14.54 2.05 5.10
C ALA A 64 -14.17 1.95 3.62
N LEU A 65 -13.50 0.87 3.22
CA LEU A 65 -13.15 0.57 1.84
C LEU A 65 -14.41 0.37 1.00
N HIS A 66 -15.37 -0.42 1.49
CA HIS A 66 -16.64 -0.65 0.79
C HIS A 66 -17.41 0.66 0.57
N ALA A 67 -17.54 1.48 1.62
CA ALA A 67 -18.23 2.77 1.55
C ALA A 67 -17.55 3.72 0.56
N THR A 68 -16.22 3.75 0.57
CA THR A 68 -15.42 4.62 -0.30
C THR A 68 -15.46 4.17 -1.76
N LEU A 69 -15.44 2.85 -2.01
CA LEU A 69 -15.42 2.29 -3.36
C LEU A 69 -16.82 2.05 -3.96
N SER A 70 -17.86 2.27 -3.18
CA SER A 70 -19.25 2.14 -3.61
C SER A 70 -19.54 3.08 -4.78
N GLY A 71 -20.12 2.54 -5.85
CA GLY A 71 -20.44 3.29 -7.06
C GLY A 71 -19.29 3.44 -8.07
N PHE A 72 -18.05 3.07 -7.73
CA PHE A 72 -16.91 3.15 -8.67
C PHE A 72 -16.79 1.95 -9.62
N ARG A 73 -17.62 0.90 -9.44
CA ARG A 73 -17.55 -0.35 -10.22
C ARG A 73 -16.13 -0.91 -10.22
N VAL A 74 -15.62 -1.25 -9.04
CA VAL A 74 -14.33 -1.93 -8.86
C VAL A 74 -14.54 -3.21 -8.05
N LEU A 75 -13.72 -4.22 -8.33
CA LEU A 75 -13.66 -5.44 -7.53
C LEU A 75 -12.36 -5.40 -6.72
N TYR A 76 -12.39 -5.82 -5.47
CA TYR A 76 -11.20 -5.83 -4.63
C TYR A 76 -11.14 -7.09 -3.77
N THR A 77 -9.93 -7.46 -3.37
CA THR A 77 -9.69 -8.53 -2.41
C THR A 77 -8.84 -8.01 -1.26
N LEU A 78 -9.28 -8.27 -0.04
CA LEU A 78 -8.60 -7.94 1.22
C LEU A 78 -7.93 -9.20 1.77
N ASP A 79 -6.68 -9.07 2.17
CA ASP A 79 -5.90 -10.17 2.68
C ASP A 79 -4.99 -9.70 3.82
N THR A 80 -5.16 -10.26 5.02
CA THR A 80 -4.46 -9.79 6.23
C THR A 80 -3.49 -10.86 6.71
N HIS A 81 -2.23 -10.48 6.88
CA HIS A 81 -1.14 -11.36 7.29
C HIS A 81 -0.30 -10.72 8.38
N GLU A 82 0.45 -11.55 9.10
CA GLU A 82 1.53 -11.08 9.96
C GLU A 82 2.67 -10.54 9.09
N ALA A 83 3.22 -9.39 9.47
CA ALA A 83 4.29 -8.72 8.73
C ALA A 83 5.53 -9.62 8.56
N SER A 84 5.77 -10.55 9.49
CA SER A 84 6.87 -11.52 9.43
C SER A 84 6.71 -12.60 8.36
N GLU A 85 5.48 -12.86 7.90
CA GLU A 85 5.18 -13.88 6.90
C GLU A 85 5.15 -13.34 5.47
N ILE A 86 5.39 -12.03 5.28
CA ILE A 86 5.32 -11.40 3.97
C ILE A 86 6.73 -11.26 3.38
N PRO A 87 7.11 -12.07 2.36
CA PRO A 87 8.33 -11.82 1.61
C PRO A 87 8.11 -10.60 0.70
N ASP A 88 9.02 -9.62 0.80
CA ASP A 88 9.24 -8.54 -0.16
C ASP A 88 8.07 -7.55 -0.37
N ILE A 89 7.64 -6.85 0.67
CA ILE A 89 6.98 -5.55 0.48
C ILE A 89 8.09 -4.51 0.30
N ILE A 90 8.23 -3.98 -0.93
CA ILE A 90 9.04 -2.80 -1.20
C ILE A 90 8.06 -1.62 -1.37
N PRO A 91 7.95 -0.72 -0.37
CA PRO A 91 7.20 0.52 -0.52
C PRO A 91 7.74 1.32 -1.70
N ILE A 92 6.85 1.93 -2.50
CA ILE A 92 7.26 2.71 -3.69
C ILE A 92 8.15 3.91 -3.31
N GLU A 93 8.05 4.39 -2.07
CA GLU A 93 8.81 5.50 -1.48
C GLU A 93 10.33 5.27 -1.46
N ASP A 94 10.81 4.03 -1.56
CA ASP A 94 12.26 3.73 -1.59
C ASP A 94 12.89 3.92 -2.97
N ILE A 95 12.11 3.94 -4.05
CA ILE A 95 12.65 4.14 -5.41
C ILE A 95 13.12 5.57 -5.64
N ASP A 96 12.40 6.56 -5.14
CA ASP A 96 12.78 7.96 -5.33
C ASP A 96 14.09 8.27 -4.59
N LYS A 97 14.29 7.69 -3.40
CA LYS A 97 15.55 7.79 -2.65
C LYS A 97 16.70 7.07 -3.34
N GLU A 98 16.49 5.84 -3.85
CA GLU A 98 17.54 5.12 -4.60
C GLU A 98 17.92 5.83 -5.91
N LEU A 99 16.96 6.42 -6.62
CA LEU A 99 17.20 7.20 -7.83
C LEU A 99 17.97 8.49 -7.54
N GLU A 100 17.68 9.17 -6.43
CA GLU A 100 18.44 10.34 -5.97
C GLU A 100 19.87 9.98 -5.59
N ILE A 101 20.09 8.86 -4.89
CA ILE A 101 21.43 8.38 -4.54
C ILE A 101 22.23 8.05 -5.81
N THR A 102 21.63 7.31 -6.74
CA THR A 102 22.29 6.93 -8.00
C THR A 102 22.64 8.16 -8.85
N ARG A 103 21.75 9.16 -8.91
CA ARG A 103 22.04 10.44 -9.59
C ARG A 103 23.21 11.17 -8.96
N ARG A 104 23.28 11.22 -7.63
CA ARG A 104 24.37 11.87 -6.90
C ARG A 104 25.72 11.19 -7.15
N GLU A 105 25.75 9.86 -7.14
CA GLU A 105 26.98 9.09 -7.42
C GLU A 105 27.48 9.30 -8.86
N LEU A 106 26.56 9.37 -9.84
CA LEU A 106 26.92 9.68 -11.23
C LEU A 106 27.47 11.10 -11.40
N GLU A 107 26.92 12.09 -10.69
CA GLU A 107 27.42 13.47 -10.71
C GLU A 107 28.80 13.61 -10.03
N GLU A 108 29.06 12.83 -8.97
CA GLU A 108 30.37 12.79 -8.30
C GLU A 108 31.43 12.12 -9.19
N ALA A 109 31.10 10.99 -9.82
CA ALA A 109 32.00 10.30 -10.76
C ALA A 109 32.35 11.18 -11.98
N GLN A 110 31.39 11.96 -12.50
CA GLN A 110 31.63 12.89 -13.61
C GLN A 110 32.53 14.07 -13.24
N LYS A 111 32.53 14.50 -11.97
CA LYS A 111 33.42 15.58 -11.48
C LYS A 111 34.83 15.12 -11.18
N GLU A 112 35.04 13.84 -10.89
CA GLU A 112 36.37 13.26 -10.69
C GLU A 112 37.10 12.97 -12.01
N GLU A 113 36.38 12.92 -13.14
CA GLU A 113 36.93 12.72 -14.49
C GLU A 113 37.29 14.03 -15.23
N GLU A 114 36.93 15.22 -14.72
CA GLU A 114 37.33 16.55 -15.23
C GLU A 114 38.55 17.14 -14.50
#